data_AF-A0A399WT56-F1
#
_entry.id   AF-A0A399WT56-F1
#
_cell.length_a   1.000
_cell.length_b   1.000
_cell.length_c   1.000
_cell.angle_alpha   90.00
_cell.angle_beta   90.00
_cell.angle_gamma   90.00
#
_symmetry.space_group_name_H-M   'P 1'
#
loop_
_entity.id
_entity.type
_entity.pdbx_description
1 polymer ?
#
loop_
_entity_poly.entity_id
_entity_poly.type
_entity_poly.pdbx_seq_one_letter_code
_entity_poly.pdbx_strand_id
1 'polypeptide(L)'
;MPTPEKSARGASASVKIIRRGGSMRTSNPVFSDKVFARYEGMVYEDRMTIKGTIDKCFLMLVLAVAAAAMTWNFGAARVPEAVMPFVLGGAIAGFALALITIFVPSVCPITSLLYSVAEGVFLGALSLLIETRYPGIAFQAVTITFGILLAMLVIYRSGIIKVTSKFATGLMIATAGVALVYIAAIVMRVFGAEMPFLHDAGPIGIGVSVVILAIASLNFLLDFETIKQGVSAGFPKAGEWMAAFGLMVTLFWVYFEVLRLLEKIRR
;
A
#
# COMPACT_ATOMS: atom_id res chain seq x y z
N MET A 1 57.61 67.31 28.74
CA MET A 1 56.46 66.38 28.81
C MET A 1 56.98 64.94 28.62
N PRO A 2 56.42 63.93 29.30
CA PRO A 2 57.14 63.17 30.34
C PRO A 2 57.54 61.71 30.01
N THR A 3 58.34 61.17 30.94
CA THR A 3 58.83 59.81 31.33
C THR A 3 57.83 58.62 31.23
N PRO A 4 58.14 57.38 31.75
CA PRO A 4 59.19 56.38 31.51
C PRO A 4 58.60 54.91 31.42
N GLU A 5 59.42 53.88 31.68
CA GLU A 5 59.09 52.55 32.30
C GLU A 5 58.98 51.21 31.50
N LYS A 6 59.92 50.30 31.85
CA LYS A 6 59.78 48.87 32.28
C LYS A 6 59.56 47.70 31.29
N SER A 7 60.26 46.60 31.66
CA SER A 7 59.91 45.17 31.52
C SER A 7 60.12 44.52 30.14
N ALA A 8 60.50 43.25 29.95
CA ALA A 8 61.19 42.21 30.69
C ALA A 8 61.44 41.06 29.70
N ARG A 9 62.52 40.31 29.93
CA ARG A 9 62.69 38.86 29.66
C ARG A 9 62.50 38.34 28.23
N GLY A 10 63.65 37.98 27.64
CA GLY A 10 63.73 36.97 26.58
C GLY A 10 64.15 35.60 27.14
N ALA A 11 63.70 34.56 26.43
CA ALA A 11 64.18 33.18 26.38
C ALA A 11 64.03 32.33 27.65
N SER A 12 63.75 31.03 27.63
CA SER A 12 63.43 30.05 26.59
C SER A 12 63.14 28.77 27.38
N ALA A 13 62.09 28.02 27.04
CA ALA A 13 62.00 26.59 27.36
C ALA A 13 60.84 25.95 26.60
N SER A 14 61.15 25.07 25.65
CA SER A 14 60.22 24.11 25.09
C SER A 14 60.35 22.79 25.86
N VAL A 15 59.30 22.38 26.58
CA VAL A 15 59.13 20.99 27.06
C VAL A 15 57.66 20.56 26.95
N LYS A 16 57.41 19.75 25.92
CA LYS A 16 56.60 18.52 25.81
C LYS A 16 55.45 18.24 26.83
N ILE A 17 54.24 18.12 26.25
CA ILE A 17 53.04 17.29 26.60
C ILE A 17 52.25 17.66 27.87
N ILE A 18 51.07 18.24 27.64
CA ILE A 18 49.85 18.06 28.46
C ILE A 18 48.66 17.90 27.50
N ARG A 19 48.03 16.72 27.50
CA ARG A 19 46.63 16.59 27.06
C ARG A 19 45.82 17.49 28.00
N ARG A 20 45.43 18.67 27.55
CA ARG A 20 44.42 19.49 28.21
C ARG A 20 43.30 19.74 27.24
N GLY A 21 42.13 19.26 27.64
CA GLY A 21 40.88 19.47 26.93
C GLY A 21 40.65 20.93 26.60
N GLY A 22 40.03 21.11 25.46
CA GLY A 22 39.39 22.33 25.04
C GLY A 22 38.44 21.90 23.96
N SER A 23 37.24 21.44 24.35
CA SER A 23 36.10 21.59 23.46
C SER A 23 36.17 23.03 22.95
N MET A 24 36.15 23.23 21.64
CA MET A 24 35.92 24.56 21.09
C MET A 24 34.46 24.92 21.45
N ARG A 25 34.24 25.24 22.72
CA ARG A 25 33.04 25.87 23.24
C ARG A 25 33.10 27.29 22.72
N THR A 26 32.53 27.47 21.55
CA THR A 26 32.19 28.78 21.06
C THR A 26 31.33 29.47 22.12
N SER A 27 31.80 30.60 22.64
CA SER A 27 31.05 31.46 23.56
C SER A 27 29.89 32.17 22.85
N ASN A 28 29.69 31.90 21.56
CA ASN A 28 28.58 32.41 20.80
C ASN A 28 27.31 31.64 21.20
N PRO A 29 26.34 32.30 21.88
CA PRO A 29 25.10 31.65 22.30
C PRO A 29 24.28 31.09 21.12
N VAL A 30 24.54 31.54 19.88
CA VAL A 30 23.92 31.03 18.66
C VAL A 30 24.44 29.63 18.28
N PHE A 31 25.70 29.30 18.60
CA PHE A 31 26.35 28.03 18.22
C PHE A 31 26.60 27.12 19.43
N SER A 32 25.83 27.26 20.51
CA SER A 32 25.98 26.35 21.65
C SER A 32 25.52 24.93 21.29
N ASP A 33 26.18 23.91 21.84
CA ASP A 33 25.77 22.50 21.71
C ASP A 33 24.31 22.28 22.13
N LYS A 34 23.76 23.15 22.97
CA LYS A 34 22.34 23.11 23.37
C LYS A 34 21.38 23.54 22.26
N VAL A 35 21.82 24.41 21.35
CA VAL A 35 21.07 24.77 20.13
C VAL A 35 21.07 23.57 19.21
N PHE A 36 22.23 22.99 18.92
CA PHE A 36 22.34 21.79 18.07
C PHE A 36 21.61 20.56 18.65
N ALA A 37 21.66 20.33 19.97
CA ALA A 37 20.87 19.30 20.64
C ALA A 37 19.35 19.55 20.55
N ARG A 38 18.93 20.83 20.43
CA ARG A 38 17.54 21.21 20.14
C ARG A 38 17.14 20.90 18.69
N TYR A 39 18.11 20.79 17.78
CA TYR A 39 17.92 20.31 16.41
C TYR A 39 18.07 18.78 16.27
N GLU A 40 18.90 18.10 17.08
CA GLU A 40 18.99 16.62 17.12
C GLU A 40 17.72 15.96 17.67
N GLY A 41 16.96 16.67 18.51
CA GLY A 41 15.66 16.24 19.04
C GLY A 41 14.44 16.76 18.27
N MET A 42 14.63 17.55 17.20
CA MET A 42 13.55 17.77 16.24
C MET A 42 13.42 16.48 15.44
N VAL A 43 12.45 15.66 15.85
CA VAL A 43 11.86 14.64 14.98
C VAL A 43 11.55 15.37 13.68
N TYR A 44 12.40 15.23 12.67
CA TYR A 44 11.92 15.31 11.30
C TYR A 44 10.76 14.34 11.31
N GLU A 45 9.52 14.84 11.26
CA GLU A 45 8.43 13.99 10.81
C GLU A 45 8.91 13.50 9.45
N ASP A 46 9.43 12.28 9.44
CA ASP A 46 10.04 11.67 8.28
C ASP A 46 9.06 11.86 7.15
N ARG A 47 9.51 12.42 6.03
CA ARG A 47 8.60 12.62 4.90
C ARG A 47 8.33 11.27 4.25
N MET A 48 7.15 11.15 3.66
CA MET A 48 6.78 10.03 2.82
C MET A 48 7.82 9.84 1.73
N THR A 49 8.27 8.60 1.55
CA THR A 49 9.20 8.20 0.50
C THR A 49 8.60 7.08 -0.35
N ILE A 50 8.99 7.04 -1.63
CA ILE A 50 8.58 5.94 -2.52
C ILE A 50 9.05 4.60 -1.94
N LYS A 51 10.29 4.54 -1.45
CA LYS A 51 10.86 3.33 -0.85
C LYS A 51 10.05 2.87 0.37
N GLY A 52 9.74 3.78 1.29
CA GLY A 52 8.97 3.45 2.49
C GLY A 52 7.53 3.01 2.21
N THR A 53 6.91 3.50 1.13
CA THR A 53 5.64 2.97 0.61
C THR A 53 5.82 1.56 0.06
N ILE A 54 6.83 1.32 -0.79
CA ILE A 54 7.11 -0.02 -1.36
C ILE A 54 7.35 -1.05 -0.25
N ASP A 55 8.15 -0.71 0.75
CA ASP A 55 8.45 -1.61 1.88
C ASP A 55 7.17 -2.00 2.65
N LYS A 56 6.23 -1.07 2.81
CA LYS A 56 4.93 -1.34 3.44
C LYS A 56 4.01 -2.17 2.56
N CYS A 57 3.93 -1.88 1.26
CA CYS A 57 3.21 -2.72 0.30
C CYS A 57 3.73 -4.15 0.35
N PHE A 58 5.05 -4.32 0.37
CA PHE A 58 5.67 -5.64 0.43
C PHE A 58 5.33 -6.37 1.73
N LEU A 59 5.42 -5.70 2.88
CA LEU A 59 5.00 -6.26 4.17
C LEU A 59 3.53 -6.71 4.15
N MET A 60 2.63 -5.83 3.67
CA MET A 60 1.21 -6.11 3.52
C MET A 60 0.95 -7.30 2.60
N LEU A 61 1.64 -7.37 1.46
CA LEU A 61 1.54 -8.47 0.52
C LEU A 61 2.01 -9.80 1.13
N VAL A 62 3.13 -9.81 1.85
CA VAL A 62 3.63 -11.00 2.55
C VAL A 62 2.61 -11.49 3.57
N LEU A 63 2.00 -10.59 4.34
CA LEU A 63 0.96 -10.95 5.30
C LEU A 63 -0.28 -11.53 4.61
N ALA A 64 -0.71 -10.94 3.51
CA ALA A 64 -1.84 -11.43 2.74
C ALA A 64 -1.57 -12.82 2.15
N VAL A 65 -0.40 -13.04 1.56
CA VAL A 65 -0.01 -14.34 1.00
C VAL A 65 0.13 -15.40 2.10
N ALA A 66 0.73 -15.05 3.24
CA ALA A 66 0.85 -15.96 4.38
C ALA A 66 -0.53 -16.37 4.90
N ALA A 67 -1.43 -15.41 5.09
CA ALA A 67 -2.80 -15.67 5.51
C ALA A 67 -3.56 -16.54 4.49
N ALA A 68 -3.45 -16.23 3.20
CA ALA A 68 -4.06 -17.01 2.13
C ALA A 68 -3.54 -18.46 2.11
N ALA A 69 -2.23 -18.66 2.25
CA ALA A 69 -1.63 -19.99 2.32
C ALA A 69 -2.07 -20.77 3.57
N MET A 70 -2.20 -20.11 4.73
CA MET A 70 -2.71 -20.75 5.94
C MET A 70 -4.15 -21.21 5.77
N THR A 71 -5.02 -20.35 5.23
CA THR A 71 -6.43 -20.69 4.96
C THR A 71 -6.55 -21.79 3.91
N TRP A 72 -5.72 -21.75 2.86
CA TRP A 72 -5.67 -22.80 1.85
C TRP A 72 -5.29 -24.16 2.46
N ASN A 73 -4.20 -24.23 3.22
CA ASN A 73 -3.76 -25.46 3.87
C ASN A 73 -4.80 -25.99 4.88
N PHE A 74 -5.45 -25.10 5.62
CA PHE A 74 -6.53 -25.46 6.53
C PHE A 74 -7.70 -26.13 5.80
N GLY A 75 -8.10 -25.58 4.64
CA GLY A 75 -9.18 -26.13 3.84
C GLY A 75 -8.81 -27.41 3.10
N ALA A 76 -7.60 -27.47 2.54
CA ALA A 76 -7.09 -28.64 1.82
C ALA A 76 -6.89 -29.86 2.74
N ALA A 77 -6.56 -29.64 4.02
CA ALA A 77 -6.47 -30.71 5.03
C ALA A 77 -7.83 -31.18 5.56
N ARG A 78 -8.93 -30.54 5.16
CA ARG A 78 -10.31 -30.84 5.58
C ARG A 78 -11.23 -30.93 4.36
N VAL A 79 -12.53 -30.77 4.58
CA VAL A 79 -13.51 -30.61 3.51
C VAL A 79 -13.47 -29.14 3.03
N PRO A 80 -13.42 -28.87 1.72
CA PRO A 80 -13.39 -27.49 1.18
C PRO A 80 -14.52 -26.59 1.70
N GLU A 81 -15.69 -27.14 1.98
CA GLU A 81 -16.83 -26.40 2.53
C GLU A 81 -16.53 -25.78 3.91
N ALA A 82 -15.57 -26.34 4.65
CA ALA A 82 -15.13 -25.80 5.94
C ALA A 82 -14.46 -24.41 5.80
N VAL A 83 -14.08 -23.98 4.59
CA VAL A 83 -13.55 -22.63 4.38
C VAL A 83 -14.61 -21.55 4.15
N MET A 84 -15.88 -21.92 3.97
CA MET A 84 -16.96 -20.96 3.72
C MET A 84 -17.11 -19.87 4.80
N PRO A 85 -16.99 -20.18 6.11
CA PRO A 85 -17.00 -19.16 7.16
C PRO A 85 -15.83 -18.17 7.03
N PHE A 86 -14.68 -18.60 6.50
CA PHE A 86 -13.53 -17.73 6.27
C PHE A 86 -13.72 -16.81 5.06
N VAL A 87 -14.48 -17.24 4.05
CA VAL A 87 -14.89 -16.35 2.95
C VAL A 87 -15.74 -15.21 3.51
N LEU A 88 -16.81 -15.54 4.25
CA LEU A 88 -17.72 -14.53 4.77
C LEU A 88 -17.05 -13.66 5.85
N GLY A 89 -16.35 -14.29 6.80
CA GLY A 89 -15.66 -13.61 7.88
C GLY A 89 -14.53 -12.71 7.38
N GLY A 90 -13.73 -13.20 6.43
CA GLY A 90 -12.66 -12.42 5.79
C GLY A 90 -13.21 -11.25 4.98
N ALA A 91 -14.27 -11.44 4.20
CA ALA A 91 -14.90 -10.36 3.43
C ALA A 91 -15.47 -9.26 4.34
N ILE A 92 -16.18 -9.63 5.41
CA ILE A 92 -16.77 -8.66 6.36
C ILE A 92 -15.66 -7.95 7.14
N ALA A 93 -14.68 -8.68 7.66
CA ALA A 93 -13.56 -8.10 8.40
C ALA A 93 -12.71 -7.19 7.52
N GLY A 94 -12.38 -7.62 6.31
CA GLY A 94 -11.67 -6.83 5.30
C GLY A 94 -12.42 -5.54 4.97
N PHE A 95 -13.72 -5.63 4.67
CA PHE A 95 -14.55 -4.46 4.40
C PHE A 95 -14.60 -3.49 5.59
N ALA A 96 -14.83 -3.98 6.81
CA ALA A 96 -14.86 -3.15 8.00
C ALA A 96 -13.50 -2.46 8.25
N LEU A 97 -12.39 -3.19 8.13
CA LEU A 97 -11.04 -2.64 8.30
C LEU A 97 -10.69 -1.63 7.20
N ALA A 98 -11.16 -1.83 5.97
CA ALA A 98 -11.01 -0.86 4.89
C ALA A 98 -11.73 0.45 5.24
N LEU A 99 -12.99 0.38 5.70
CA LEU A 99 -13.73 1.57 6.13
C LEU A 99 -13.04 2.29 7.28
N ILE A 100 -12.59 1.56 8.31
CA ILE A 100 -11.86 2.16 9.44
C ILE A 100 -10.59 2.84 8.94
N THR A 101 -9.83 2.21 8.03
CA THR A 101 -8.60 2.78 7.48
C THR A 101 -8.87 4.07 6.71
N ILE A 102 -9.95 4.11 5.91
CA ILE A 102 -10.34 5.27 5.11
C ILE A 102 -10.82 6.43 5.99
N PHE A 103 -11.70 6.17 6.95
CA PHE A 103 -12.31 7.22 7.78
C PHE A 103 -11.47 7.63 9.00
N VAL A 104 -10.53 6.79 9.43
CA VAL A 104 -9.66 7.05 10.59
C VAL A 104 -8.19 6.88 10.19
N PRO A 105 -7.60 7.86 9.47
CA PRO A 105 -6.22 7.75 8.97
C PRO A 105 -5.16 7.57 10.06
N SER A 106 -5.44 8.00 11.30
CA SER A 106 -4.51 7.88 12.42
C SER A 106 -4.20 6.44 12.82
N VAL A 107 -5.11 5.49 12.57
CA VAL A 107 -4.91 4.06 12.88
C VAL A 107 -4.48 3.23 11.66
N CYS A 108 -4.30 3.88 10.50
CA CYS A 108 -3.95 3.26 9.23
C CYS A 108 -2.78 2.26 9.32
N PRO A 109 -1.67 2.51 10.06
CA PRO A 109 -0.58 1.55 10.16
C PRO A 109 -1.00 0.17 10.70
N ILE A 110 -1.94 0.13 11.63
CA ILE A 110 -2.39 -1.12 12.25
C ILE A 110 -3.52 -1.72 11.40
N THR A 111 -4.48 -0.90 11.00
CA THR A 111 -5.67 -1.38 10.29
C THR A 111 -5.36 -1.88 8.89
N SER A 112 -4.36 -1.30 8.21
CA SER A 112 -3.89 -1.78 6.90
C SER A 112 -3.25 -3.18 6.99
N LEU A 113 -2.44 -3.44 8.02
CA LEU A 113 -1.86 -4.77 8.24
C LEU A 113 -2.94 -5.81 8.54
N LEU A 114 -3.89 -5.48 9.42
CA LEU A 114 -5.03 -6.35 9.72
C LEU A 114 -5.90 -6.57 8.48
N TYR A 115 -6.10 -5.53 7.66
CA TYR A 115 -6.82 -5.61 6.40
C TYR A 115 -6.16 -6.60 5.46
N SER A 116 -4.83 -6.54 5.29
CA SER A 116 -4.10 -7.49 4.44
C SER A 116 -4.24 -8.93 4.91
N VAL A 117 -4.23 -9.18 6.22
CA VAL A 117 -4.48 -10.53 6.76
C VAL A 117 -5.92 -10.97 6.47
N ALA A 118 -6.91 -10.12 6.73
CA ALA A 118 -8.32 -10.44 6.51
C ALA A 118 -8.63 -10.73 5.02
N GLU A 119 -8.12 -9.90 4.12
CA GLU A 119 -8.22 -10.10 2.67
C GLU A 119 -7.45 -11.35 2.21
N GLY A 120 -6.27 -11.61 2.78
CA GLY A 120 -5.54 -12.85 2.54
C GLY A 120 -6.36 -14.09 2.89
N VAL A 121 -7.00 -14.09 4.07
CA VAL A 121 -7.93 -15.17 4.49
C VAL A 121 -9.10 -15.30 3.51
N PHE A 122 -9.74 -14.19 3.15
CA PHE A 122 -10.87 -14.16 2.22
C PHE A 122 -10.48 -14.73 0.85
N LEU A 123 -9.45 -14.17 0.23
CA LEU A 123 -8.98 -14.56 -1.10
C LEU A 123 -8.42 -15.98 -1.09
N GLY A 124 -7.73 -16.41 -0.04
CA GLY A 124 -7.23 -17.79 0.10
C GLY A 124 -8.38 -18.81 0.15
N ALA A 125 -9.40 -18.56 0.98
CA ALA A 125 -10.59 -19.40 1.04
C ALA A 125 -11.35 -19.43 -0.29
N LEU A 126 -11.60 -18.25 -0.88
CA LEU A 126 -12.31 -18.13 -2.15
C LEU A 126 -11.57 -18.86 -3.28
N SER A 127 -10.26 -18.69 -3.34
CA SER A 127 -9.42 -19.32 -4.36
C SER A 127 -9.46 -20.84 -4.24
N LEU A 128 -9.41 -21.38 -3.02
CA LEU A 128 -9.53 -22.83 -2.80
C LEU A 128 -10.87 -23.37 -3.29
N LEU A 129 -11.97 -22.68 -2.98
CA LEU A 129 -13.30 -23.10 -3.41
C LEU A 129 -13.42 -23.16 -4.94
N ILE A 130 -12.88 -22.15 -5.64
CA ILE A 130 -12.92 -22.11 -7.11
C ILE A 130 -11.93 -23.12 -7.71
N GLU A 131 -10.74 -23.30 -7.11
CA GLU A 131 -9.75 -24.28 -7.53
C GLU A 131 -10.30 -25.71 -7.54
N THR A 132 -11.14 -26.08 -6.57
CA THR A 132 -11.75 -27.43 -6.55
C THR A 132 -12.60 -27.75 -7.78
N ARG A 133 -13.12 -26.72 -8.45
CA ARG A 133 -13.91 -26.84 -9.68
C ARG A 133 -13.05 -26.62 -10.93
N TYR A 134 -12.06 -25.72 -10.82
CA TYR A 134 -11.19 -25.32 -11.91
C TYR A 134 -9.72 -25.42 -11.49
N PRO A 135 -9.10 -26.60 -11.58
CA PRO A 135 -7.70 -26.78 -11.19
C PRO A 135 -6.74 -25.83 -11.95
N GLY A 136 -5.73 -25.34 -11.24
CA GLY A 136 -4.72 -24.38 -11.68
C GLY A 136 -5.18 -22.93 -11.77
N ILE A 137 -6.43 -22.60 -11.43
CA ILE A 137 -6.98 -21.24 -11.63
C ILE A 137 -6.36 -20.24 -10.66
N ALA A 138 -6.07 -20.63 -9.41
CA ALA A 138 -5.50 -19.74 -8.41
C ALA A 138 -4.10 -19.28 -8.84
N PHE A 139 -3.25 -20.21 -9.28
CA PHE A 139 -1.90 -19.89 -9.76
C PHE A 139 -1.93 -19.00 -11.01
N GLN A 140 -2.85 -19.26 -11.94
CA GLN A 140 -3.03 -18.41 -13.12
C GLN A 140 -3.50 -17.01 -12.75
N ALA A 141 -4.44 -16.90 -11.81
CA ALA A 141 -4.92 -15.61 -11.33
C ALA A 141 -3.79 -14.79 -10.72
N VAL A 142 -2.99 -15.37 -9.82
CA VAL A 142 -1.81 -14.72 -9.24
C VAL A 142 -0.86 -14.24 -10.32
N THR A 143 -0.52 -15.11 -11.28
CA THR A 143 0.42 -14.80 -12.37
C THR A 143 -0.08 -13.64 -13.23
N ILE A 144 -1.35 -13.65 -13.60
CA ILE A 144 -1.97 -12.59 -14.41
C ILE A 144 -2.03 -11.29 -13.62
N THR A 145 -2.41 -11.31 -12.34
CA THR A 145 -2.47 -10.11 -11.49
C THR A 145 -1.10 -9.43 -11.36
N PHE A 146 -0.04 -10.20 -11.06
CA PHE A 146 1.32 -9.65 -11.03
C PHE A 146 1.78 -9.18 -12.41
N GLY A 147 1.42 -9.91 -13.47
CA GLY A 147 1.67 -9.48 -14.86
C GLY A 147 1.04 -8.12 -15.17
N ILE A 148 -0.23 -7.91 -14.78
CA ILE A 148 -0.95 -6.64 -14.94
C ILE A 148 -0.28 -5.54 -14.13
N LEU A 149 0.03 -5.78 -12.85
CA LEU A 149 0.70 -4.81 -11.99
C LEU A 149 2.04 -4.35 -12.60
N LEU A 150 2.88 -5.30 -13.05
CA LEU A 150 4.17 -5.00 -13.66
C LEU A 150 4.02 -4.28 -15.00
N ALA A 151 3.07 -4.70 -15.84
CA ALA A 151 2.78 -4.01 -17.10
C ALA A 151 2.33 -2.56 -16.85
N MET A 152 1.41 -2.34 -15.90
CA MET A 152 0.96 -1.00 -15.54
C MET A 152 2.07 -0.14 -14.95
N LEU A 153 2.96 -0.73 -14.14
CA LEU A 153 4.13 -0.03 -13.61
C LEU A 153 5.09 0.40 -14.72
N VAL A 154 5.35 -0.47 -15.71
CA VAL A 154 6.17 -0.15 -16.88
C VAL A 154 5.53 0.97 -17.71
N ILE A 155 4.22 0.86 -17.98
CA ILE A 155 3.46 1.87 -18.71
C ILE A 155 3.53 3.22 -17.99
N TYR A 156 3.29 3.25 -16.68
CA TYR A 156 3.37 4.47 -15.88
C TYR A 156 4.79 5.08 -15.92
N ARG A 157 5.82 4.26 -15.69
CA ARG A 157 7.22 4.73 -15.66
C ARG A 157 7.69 5.23 -17.03
N SER A 158 7.24 4.61 -18.11
CA SER A 158 7.57 5.02 -19.48
C SER A 158 6.98 6.39 -19.85
N GLY A 159 5.99 6.88 -19.10
CA GLY A 159 5.30 8.12 -19.39
C GLY A 159 4.44 8.08 -20.65
N ILE A 160 4.19 6.88 -21.22
CA ILE A 160 3.32 6.69 -22.39
C ILE A 160 1.91 7.18 -22.08
N ILE A 161 1.38 6.84 -20.90
CA ILE A 161 0.07 7.32 -20.44
C ILE A 161 0.30 8.42 -19.40
N LYS A 162 -0.21 9.63 -19.71
CA LYS A 162 -0.20 10.76 -18.79
C LYS A 162 -1.48 10.78 -17.96
N VAL A 163 -1.34 10.66 -16.65
CA VAL A 163 -2.45 10.78 -15.70
C VAL A 163 -2.82 12.26 -15.57
N THR A 164 -3.79 12.70 -16.37
CA THR A 164 -4.33 14.06 -16.29
C THR A 164 -5.50 14.13 -15.31
N SER A 165 -5.84 15.32 -14.82
CA SER A 165 -7.01 15.51 -13.95
C SER A 165 -8.31 14.98 -14.60
N LYS A 166 -8.51 15.19 -15.91
CA LYS A 166 -9.69 14.67 -16.63
C LYS A 166 -9.69 13.14 -16.70
N PHE A 167 -8.54 12.52 -16.96
CA PHE A 167 -8.39 11.07 -16.95
C PHE A 167 -8.67 10.50 -15.56
N ALA A 168 -8.10 11.08 -14.51
CA ALA A 168 -8.30 10.67 -13.13
C ALA A 168 -9.78 10.76 -12.74
N THR A 169 -10.45 11.88 -13.02
CA THR A 169 -11.89 12.03 -12.75
C THR A 169 -12.73 11.02 -13.52
N GLY A 170 -12.45 10.82 -14.81
CA GLY A 170 -13.16 9.84 -15.62
C GLY A 170 -13.02 8.41 -15.08
N LEU A 171 -11.82 8.03 -14.67
CA LEU A 171 -11.58 6.71 -14.11
C LEU A 171 -12.18 6.54 -12.70
N MET A 172 -12.14 7.56 -11.84
CA MET A 172 -12.84 7.54 -10.55
C MET A 172 -14.35 7.36 -10.71
N ILE A 173 -14.96 8.02 -11.70
CA ILE A 173 -16.38 7.84 -12.04
C ILE A 173 -16.64 6.40 -12.51
N ALA A 174 -15.78 5.86 -13.37
CA ALA A 174 -15.90 4.46 -13.82
C ALA A 174 -15.80 3.47 -12.66
N THR A 175 -14.82 3.64 -11.76
CA THR A 175 -14.65 2.85 -10.54
C THR A 175 -15.88 2.94 -9.64
N ALA A 176 -16.41 4.14 -9.41
CA ALA A 176 -17.63 4.34 -8.64
C ALA A 176 -18.85 3.66 -9.30
N GLY A 177 -18.95 3.71 -10.63
CA GLY A 177 -19.97 3.01 -11.39
C GLY A 177 -19.92 1.50 -11.20
N VAL A 178 -18.72 0.89 -11.25
CA VAL A 178 -18.54 -0.54 -10.97
C VAL A 178 -18.95 -0.88 -9.52
N ALA A 179 -18.53 -0.06 -8.56
CA ALA A 179 -18.90 -0.25 -7.16
C ALA A 179 -20.43 -0.22 -6.96
N LEU A 180 -21.13 0.71 -7.61
CA LEU A 180 -22.60 0.78 -7.58
C LEU A 180 -23.26 -0.47 -8.18
N VAL A 181 -22.72 -1.00 -9.28
CA VAL A 181 -23.20 -2.26 -9.87
C VAL A 181 -23.04 -3.42 -8.87
N TYR A 182 -21.92 -3.48 -8.14
CA TYR A 182 -21.70 -4.51 -7.13
C TYR A 182 -22.64 -4.39 -5.94
N ILE A 183 -22.87 -3.17 -5.45
CA ILE A 183 -23.84 -2.92 -4.39
C ILE A 183 -25.25 -3.32 -4.85
N ALA A 184 -25.66 -2.92 -6.05
CA ALA A 184 -26.96 -3.30 -6.59
C ALA A 184 -27.10 -4.83 -6.72
N ALA A 185 -26.04 -5.52 -7.15
CA ALA A 185 -26.03 -6.98 -7.23
C ALA A 185 -26.18 -7.65 -5.85
N ILE A 186 -25.51 -7.13 -4.82
CA ILE A 186 -25.65 -7.61 -3.44
C ILE A 186 -27.07 -7.39 -2.93
N VAL A 187 -27.63 -6.19 -3.13
CA VAL A 187 -28.99 -5.83 -2.70
C VAL A 187 -30.01 -6.76 -3.36
N MET A 188 -29.96 -6.94 -4.68
CA MET A 188 -30.87 -7.85 -5.39
C MET A 188 -30.78 -9.28 -4.84
N ARG A 189 -29.57 -9.76 -4.57
CA ARG A 189 -29.35 -11.11 -4.02
C ARG A 189 -29.98 -11.29 -2.64
N VAL A 190 -29.97 -10.25 -1.79
CA VAL A 190 -30.65 -10.26 -0.49
C VAL A 190 -32.18 -10.37 -0.64
N PHE A 191 -32.75 -9.77 -1.69
CA PHE A 191 -34.17 -9.88 -2.02
C PHE A 191 -34.53 -11.12 -2.86
N GLY A 192 -33.61 -12.07 -3.04
CA GLY A 192 -33.85 -13.32 -3.78
C GLY A 192 -33.84 -13.17 -5.30
N ALA A 193 -33.40 -12.02 -5.84
CA ALA A 193 -33.23 -11.79 -7.26
C ALA A 193 -31.74 -11.91 -7.67
N GLU A 194 -31.48 -12.49 -8.82
CA GLU A 194 -30.12 -12.57 -9.37
C GLU A 194 -29.92 -11.55 -10.48
N MET A 195 -28.75 -10.89 -10.50
CA MET A 195 -28.41 -9.97 -11.58
C MET A 195 -27.98 -10.76 -12.82
N PRO A 196 -28.71 -10.68 -13.96
CA PRO A 196 -28.50 -11.57 -15.11
C PRO A 196 -27.10 -11.45 -15.70
N PHE A 197 -26.61 -10.23 -15.93
CA PHE A 197 -25.38 -10.02 -16.71
C PHE A 197 -24.08 -10.16 -15.90
N LEU A 198 -24.16 -10.10 -14.57
CA LEU A 198 -22.95 -10.08 -13.74
C LEU A 198 -22.42 -11.50 -13.46
N HIS A 199 -23.32 -12.48 -13.38
CA HIS A 199 -23.03 -13.87 -13.02
C HIS A 199 -23.10 -14.85 -14.19
N ASP A 200 -23.64 -14.42 -15.32
CA ASP A 200 -23.71 -15.22 -16.53
C ASP A 200 -22.32 -15.42 -17.15
N ALA A 201 -22.06 -16.63 -17.64
CA ALA A 201 -20.86 -17.01 -18.38
C ALA A 201 -20.99 -16.74 -19.89
N GLY A 202 -22.14 -16.22 -20.33
CA GLY A 202 -22.34 -15.80 -21.71
C GLY A 202 -21.35 -14.71 -22.19
N PRO A 203 -21.24 -14.49 -23.52
CA PRO A 203 -20.31 -13.52 -24.10
C PRO A 203 -20.42 -12.10 -23.52
N ILE A 204 -21.64 -11.68 -23.15
CA ILE A 204 -21.90 -10.39 -22.50
C ILE A 204 -21.28 -10.35 -21.10
N GLY A 205 -21.46 -11.41 -20.30
CA GLY A 205 -20.91 -11.50 -18.94
C GLY A 205 -19.39 -11.55 -18.91
N ILE A 206 -18.75 -12.17 -19.90
CA ILE A 206 -17.31 -12.14 -20.10
C ILE A 206 -16.86 -10.73 -20.49
N GLY A 207 -17.53 -10.10 -21.47
CA GLY A 207 -17.21 -8.74 -21.91
C GLY A 207 -17.28 -7.72 -20.78
N VAL A 208 -18.31 -7.80 -19.92
CA VAL A 208 -18.43 -6.95 -18.72
C VAL A 208 -17.25 -7.18 -17.77
N SER A 209 -16.88 -8.44 -17.50
CA SER A 209 -15.74 -8.74 -16.64
C SER A 209 -14.41 -8.22 -17.20
N VAL A 210 -14.21 -8.26 -18.52
CA VAL A 210 -13.02 -7.68 -19.17
C VAL A 210 -12.99 -6.16 -19.00
N VAL A 211 -14.12 -5.48 -19.18
CA VAL A 211 -14.21 -4.01 -18.98
C VAL A 211 -13.91 -3.64 -17.54
N ILE A 212 -14.48 -4.36 -16.57
CA ILE A 212 -14.23 -4.11 -15.16
C ILE A 212 -12.76 -4.37 -14.82
N LEU A 213 -12.17 -5.46 -15.31
CA LEU A 213 -10.75 -5.76 -15.12
C LEU A 213 -9.86 -4.66 -15.73
N ALA A 214 -10.22 -4.14 -16.90
CA ALA A 214 -9.52 -3.02 -17.51
C ALA A 214 -9.59 -1.77 -16.62
N ILE A 215 -10.77 -1.40 -16.11
CA ILE A 215 -10.96 -0.29 -15.17
C ILE A 215 -10.11 -0.51 -13.91
N ALA A 216 -10.20 -1.68 -13.28
CA ALA A 216 -9.43 -2.02 -12.09
C ALA A 216 -7.92 -1.91 -12.34
N SER A 217 -7.43 -2.43 -13.48
CA SER A 217 -6.02 -2.34 -13.85
C SER A 217 -5.56 -0.90 -14.10
N LEU A 218 -6.40 -0.05 -14.69
CA LEU A 218 -6.08 1.37 -14.91
C LEU A 218 -6.00 2.15 -13.59
N ASN A 219 -6.67 1.71 -12.52
CA ASN A 219 -6.58 2.38 -11.21
C ASN A 219 -5.15 2.35 -10.66
N PHE A 220 -4.33 1.36 -11.02
CA PHE A 220 -2.90 1.38 -10.68
C PHE A 220 -2.19 2.66 -11.15
N LEU A 221 -2.58 3.23 -12.29
CA LEU A 221 -2.00 4.49 -12.76
C LEU A 221 -2.32 5.65 -11.81
N LEU A 222 -3.54 5.68 -11.24
CA LEU A 222 -3.91 6.66 -10.23
C LEU A 222 -3.18 6.41 -8.91
N ASP A 223 -3.01 5.15 -8.52
CA ASP A 223 -2.28 4.79 -7.30
C ASP A 223 -0.82 5.26 -7.40
N PHE A 224 -0.13 4.95 -8.50
CA PHE A 224 1.26 5.36 -8.71
C PHE A 224 1.40 6.89 -8.76
N GLU A 225 0.47 7.57 -9.43
CA GLU A 225 0.46 9.02 -9.49
C GLU A 225 0.21 9.65 -8.11
N THR A 226 -0.72 9.11 -7.34
CA THR A 226 -1.01 9.55 -5.97
C THR A 226 0.20 9.38 -5.06
N ILE A 227 0.90 8.24 -5.15
CA ILE A 227 2.14 7.99 -4.41
C ILE A 227 3.20 9.03 -4.77
N LYS A 228 3.43 9.25 -6.07
CA LYS A 228 4.43 10.21 -6.55
C LYS A 228 4.10 11.64 -6.12
N GLN A 229 2.84 12.05 -6.21
CA GLN A 229 2.37 13.36 -5.79
C GLN A 229 2.50 13.54 -4.28
N GLY A 230 2.12 12.55 -3.47
CA GLY A 230 2.26 12.60 -2.01
C GLY A 230 3.72 12.75 -1.55
N VAL A 231 4.65 12.02 -2.18
CA VAL A 231 6.09 12.17 -1.93
C VAL A 231 6.59 13.55 -2.36
N SER A 232 6.19 14.02 -3.53
CA SER A 232 6.61 15.33 -4.07
C SER A 232 6.06 16.50 -3.23
N ALA A 233 4.86 16.35 -2.67
CA ALA A 233 4.23 17.30 -1.76
C ALA A 233 4.82 17.25 -0.34
N GLY A 234 5.66 16.27 -0.02
CA GLY A 234 6.30 16.13 1.29
C GLY A 234 5.34 15.71 2.39
N PHE A 235 4.38 14.83 2.08
CA PHE A 235 3.44 14.28 3.06
C PHE A 235 4.16 13.59 4.23
N PRO A 236 3.54 13.49 5.43
CA PRO A 236 4.17 12.84 6.58
C PRO A 236 4.37 11.34 6.36
N LYS A 237 5.28 10.70 7.12
CA LYS A 237 5.61 9.27 7.02
C LYS A 237 4.40 8.36 7.12
N ALA A 238 3.41 8.76 7.92
CA ALA A 238 2.15 8.04 8.07
C ALA A 238 1.41 7.87 6.73
N GLY A 239 1.59 8.80 5.78
CA GLY A 239 1.06 8.71 4.43
C GLY A 239 1.58 7.52 3.62
N GLU A 240 2.75 6.96 3.98
CA GLU A 240 3.27 5.75 3.33
C GLU A 240 2.34 4.55 3.55
N TRP A 241 1.68 4.45 4.71
CA TRP A 241 0.71 3.39 5.01
C TRP A 241 -0.58 3.53 4.23
N MET A 242 -1.10 4.75 4.12
CA MET A 242 -2.31 5.03 3.36
C MET A 242 -2.11 4.76 1.88
N ALA A 243 -0.98 5.21 1.34
CA ALA A 243 -0.58 4.93 -0.03
C ALA A 243 -0.40 3.43 -0.30
N ALA A 244 0.25 2.71 0.61
CA ALA A 244 0.43 1.27 0.49
C ALA A 244 -0.91 0.53 0.54
N PHE A 245 -1.79 0.93 1.46
CA PHE A 245 -3.13 0.40 1.57
C PHE A 245 -3.94 0.60 0.27
N GLY A 246 -3.96 1.81 -0.29
CA GLY A 246 -4.65 2.07 -1.56
C GLY A 246 -4.17 1.17 -2.69
N LEU A 247 -2.85 1.02 -2.86
CA LEU A 247 -2.28 0.13 -3.86
C LEU A 247 -2.66 -1.35 -3.62
N MET A 248 -2.70 -1.78 -2.35
CA MET A 248 -3.09 -3.15 -1.97
C MET A 248 -4.58 -3.42 -2.24
N VAL A 249 -5.47 -2.44 -1.99
CA VAL A 249 -6.90 -2.54 -2.33
C VAL A 249 -7.07 -2.76 -3.84
N THR A 250 -6.38 -1.97 -4.67
CA THR A 250 -6.41 -2.15 -6.14
C THR A 250 -5.87 -3.52 -6.53
N LEU A 251 -4.77 -3.98 -5.91
CA LEU A 251 -4.18 -5.28 -6.19
C LEU A 251 -5.14 -6.44 -5.89
N PHE A 252 -5.79 -6.43 -4.73
CA PHE A 252 -6.79 -7.43 -4.35
C PHE A 252 -8.01 -7.39 -5.24
N TRP A 253 -8.46 -6.20 -5.61
CA TRP A 253 -9.56 -6.05 -6.55
C TRP A 253 -9.23 -6.65 -7.92
N VAL A 254 -8.06 -6.31 -8.49
CA VAL A 254 -7.60 -6.90 -9.75
C VAL A 254 -7.49 -8.42 -9.65
N TYR A 255 -6.96 -8.97 -8.55
CA TYR A 255 -6.93 -10.42 -8.33
C TYR A 255 -8.31 -11.05 -8.38
N PHE A 256 -9.27 -10.48 -7.65
CA PHE A 256 -10.64 -10.98 -7.62
C PHE A 256 -11.31 -10.92 -9.00
N GLU A 257 -11.10 -9.86 -9.78
CA GLU A 257 -11.63 -9.75 -11.15
C GLU A 257 -11.00 -10.74 -12.11
N VAL A 258 -9.69 -10.97 -12.02
CA VAL A 258 -9.00 -12.00 -12.81
C VAL A 258 -9.57 -13.38 -12.48
N LEU A 259 -9.72 -13.69 -11.20
CA LEU A 259 -10.26 -14.97 -10.74
C LEU A 259 -11.68 -15.20 -11.30
N ARG A 260 -12.54 -14.18 -11.22
CA ARG A 260 -13.91 -14.20 -11.76
C ARG A 260 -13.92 -14.34 -13.28
N LEU A 261 -13.05 -13.63 -13.99
CA LEU A 261 -12.94 -13.72 -15.45
C LEU A 261 -12.52 -15.12 -15.89
N LEU A 262 -11.50 -15.69 -15.24
CA LEU A 262 -11.05 -17.06 -15.52
C LEU A 262 -12.14 -18.09 -15.19
N GLU A 263 -12.90 -17.89 -14.11
CA GLU A 263 -14.02 -18.77 -13.77
C GLU A 263 -15.07 -18.78 -14.88
N LYS A 264 -15.46 -17.59 -15.37
CA LYS A 264 -16.44 -17.46 -16.47
C LYS A 264 -15.97 -18.10 -17.77
N ILE A 265 -14.68 -17.96 -18.10
CA ILE A 265 -14.11 -18.54 -19.33
C ILE A 265 -14.08 -20.07 -19.28
N ARG A 266 -14.03 -20.65 -18.07
CA ARG A 266 -13.89 -22.10 -17.86
C ARG A 266 -15.20 -22.82 -17.51
N ARG A 267 -16.29 -22.08 -17.27
CA ARG A 267 -17.64 -22.63 -17.05
C ARG A 267 -18.19 -23.27 -18.32
#